data_AF-A0A1F5HCG9-F1
#
_entry.id   AF-A0A1F5HCG9-F1
#
_cell.length_a   1.000
_cell.length_b   1.000
_cell.length_c   1.000
_cell.angle_alpha   90.00
_cell.angle_beta   90.00
_cell.angle_gamma   90.00
#
_symmetry.space_group_name_H-M   'P 1'
#
loop_
_entity.id
_entity.type
_entity.pdbx_description
1 polymer ?
#
loop_
_entity_poly.entity_id
_entity_poly.type
_entity_poly.pdbx_seq_one_letter_code
_entity_poly.pdbx_strand_id
1 'polypeptide(L)' 'MIKKILAPVQAWILLQGKCVGCGRNLSLARKLERQDNTQKVICSCGRVFIFDKRKGKYHRATFTEATVG' A
#
# COMPACT_ATOMS: atom_id res chain seq x y z
N MET A 1 7.63 7.30 29.82
CA MET A 1 6.55 7.22 28.81
C MET A 1 7.06 7.58 27.42
N ILE A 2 7.97 6.77 26.87
CA ILE A 2 8.46 6.85 25.49
C ILE A 2 7.96 5.58 24.81
N LYS A 3 6.69 5.58 24.43
CA LYS A 3 6.05 4.43 23.76
C LYS A 3 5.21 4.88 22.57
N LYS A 4 5.49 6.03 21.93
CA LYS A 4 4.67 6.53 20.82
C LYS A 4 5.38 7.43 19.80
N ILE A 5 6.68 7.26 19.49
CA ILE A 5 7.33 8.13 18.47
C ILE A 5 8.38 7.41 17.61
N LEU A 6 8.14 6.16 17.26
CA LEU A 6 8.60 5.68 15.97
C LEU A 6 7.38 5.07 15.32
N ALA A 7 6.73 5.82 14.42
CA ALA A 7 5.95 5.15 13.39
C ALA A 7 6.86 4.04 12.85
N PRO A 8 6.41 2.76 12.80
CA PRO A 8 7.28 1.70 12.30
C PRO A 8 7.78 2.19 10.95
N VAL A 9 9.09 2.18 10.73
CA VAL A 9 9.73 2.73 9.49
C VAL A 9 8.98 2.28 8.23
N GLN A 10 8.36 1.10 8.30
CA GLN A 10 7.42 0.52 7.34
C GLN A 10 6.24 1.45 6.95
N ALA A 11 5.58 2.11 7.89
CA ALA A 11 4.50 3.07 7.62
C ALA A 11 5.01 4.32 6.91
N TRP A 12 6.21 4.79 7.25
CA TRP A 12 6.83 5.96 6.60
C TRP A 12 7.23 5.67 5.14
N ILE A 13 7.78 4.48 4.86
CA ILE A 13 8.08 4.04 3.49
C ILE A 13 6.79 3.98 2.65
N LEU A 14 5.70 3.51 3.24
CA LEU A 14 4.41 3.42 2.54
C LEU A 14 3.79 4.80 2.27
N LEU A 15 3.96 5.75 3.21
CA LEU A 15 3.58 7.16 3.03
C LEU A 15 4.33 7.82 1.86
N GLN A 16 5.59 7.46 1.62
CA GLN A 16 6.33 7.88 0.42
C GLN A 16 5.85 7.20 -0.88
N GLY A 17 4.82 6.35 -0.81
CA GLY A 17 4.36 5.56 -1.95
C GLY A 17 5.33 4.48 -2.37
N LYS A 18 6.19 3.97 -1.47
CA LYS A 18 7.15 2.92 -1.77
C LYS A 18 6.74 1.58 -1.16
N CYS A 19 7.18 0.50 -1.79
CA CYS A 19 6.96 -0.85 -1.27
C CYS A 19 7.81 -1.07 -0.02
N VAL A 20 7.15 -1.43 1.08
CA VAL A 20 7.76 -1.64 2.41
C VAL A 20 8.82 -2.74 2.49
N GLY A 21 9.03 -3.54 1.46
CA GLY A 21 10.12 -4.51 1.47
C GLY A 21 10.87 -4.71 0.16
N CYS A 22 10.68 -3.86 -0.85
CA CYS A 22 11.67 -3.77 -1.94
C CYS A 22 12.05 -2.31 -2.28
N GLY A 23 11.45 -1.32 -1.62
CA GLY A 23 11.76 0.11 -1.81
C GLY A 23 11.26 0.72 -3.12
N ARG A 24 10.77 -0.09 -4.08
CA ARG A 24 10.26 0.40 -5.38
C ARG A 24 9.01 1.25 -5.24
N ASN A 25 8.86 2.21 -6.15
CA ASN A 25 7.72 3.11 -6.16
C ASN A 25 6.44 2.36 -6.57
N LEU A 26 5.40 2.44 -5.74
CA LEU A 26 4.07 1.88 -5.98
C LEU A 26 3.31 2.66 -7.05
N SER A 27 3.72 3.89 -7.35
CA SER A 27 3.12 4.66 -8.45
C SER A 27 3.36 4.01 -9.82
N LEU A 28 4.49 3.31 -9.99
CA LEU A 28 4.90 2.59 -11.21
C LEU A 28 4.48 1.11 -11.21
N ALA A 29 3.90 0.64 -10.11
CA ALA A 29 3.44 -0.73 -9.99
C ALA A 29 2.13 -0.95 -10.76
N ARG A 30 1.78 -2.22 -11.01
CA ARG A 30 0.53 -2.57 -11.72
C ARG A 30 -0.67 -2.17 -10.85
N LYS A 31 -1.57 -1.34 -11.38
CA LYS A 31 -2.79 -0.90 -10.69
C LYS A 31 -4.03 -1.48 -11.36
N LEU A 32 -4.97 -1.96 -10.55
CA LEU A 32 -6.27 -2.46 -10.96
C LEU A 32 -7.33 -1.61 -10.26
N GLU A 33 -8.20 -1.00 -11.05
CA GLU A 33 -9.33 -0.22 -10.56
C GLU A 33 -10.34 -1.11 -9.83
N ARG A 34 -10.95 -0.58 -8.77
CA ARG A 34 -12.02 -1.24 -8.03
C ARG A 34 -13.25 -0.36 -7.94
N GLN A 35 -14.40 -1.00 -7.75
CA GLN A 35 -15.71 -0.33 -7.69
C GLN A 35 -15.88 0.54 -6.43
N ASP A 36 -15.04 0.37 -5.41
CA ASP A 36 -15.11 1.04 -4.11
C ASP A 36 -14.26 2.33 -4.01
N ASN A 37 -13.85 2.91 -5.14
CA ASN A 37 -12.88 4.03 -5.20
C ASN A 37 -11.50 3.68 -4.64
N THR A 38 -11.14 2.40 -4.60
CA THR A 38 -9.77 1.97 -4.32
C THR A 38 -9.11 1.44 -5.59
N GLN A 39 -7.79 1.33 -5.55
CA GLN A 39 -7.02 0.64 -6.58
C GLN A 39 -6.20 -0.46 -5.91
N LYS A 40 -6.25 -1.66 -6.47
CA LYS A 40 -5.33 -2.74 -6.09
C LYS A 40 -4.00 -2.52 -6.81
N VAL A 41 -2.93 -2.36 -6.04
CA VAL A 41 -1.58 -2.06 -6.52
C VAL A 41 -0.68 -3.25 -6.22
N ILE A 42 -0.17 -3.88 -7.28
CA ILE A 42 0.66 -5.07 -7.19
C ILE A 42 2.09 -4.69 -7.51
N CYS A 43 2.95 -4.75 -6.49
CA CYS A 43 4.37 -4.47 -6.63
C CYS A 43 5.07 -5.60 -7.40
N SER A 44 6.18 -5.29 -8.07
CA SER A 44 6.98 -6.28 -8.81
C SER A 44 7.56 -7.40 -7.93
N CYS A 45 7.64 -7.19 -6.61
CA CYS A 45 8.04 -8.23 -5.65
C CYS A 45 6.89 -9.16 -5.23
N GLY A 46 5.70 -9.02 -5.83
CA GLY A 46 4.52 -9.85 -5.52
C GLY A 46 3.66 -9.33 -4.36
N ARG A 47 4.10 -8.30 -3.62
CA ARG A 47 3.28 -7.70 -2.55
C ARG A 47 2.12 -6.88 -3.11
N VAL A 48 0.95 -7.05 -2.51
CA VAL A 48 -0.28 -6.35 -2.87
C VAL A 48 -0.58 -5.25 -1.85
N PHE A 49 -0.93 -4.09 -2.37
CA PHE A 49 -1.32 -2.89 -1.62
C PHE A 49 -2.65 -2.39 -2.17
N ILE A 50 -3.40 -1.66 -1.36
CA ILE A 50 -4.61 -0.97 -1.79
C ILE A 50 -4.34 0.53 -1.66
N PHE A 51 -4.64 1.26 -2.72
CA PHE A 51 -4.61 2.71 -2.76
C PHE A 51 -6.03 3.25 -2.64
N ASP A 52 -6.32 3.92 -1.54
CA ASP A 52 -7.59 4.62 -1.35
C ASP A 52 -7.50 5.98 -2.06
N LYS A 53 -8.28 6.15 -3.14
CA LYS A 53 -8.28 7.40 -3.92
C LYS A 53 -8.85 8.58 -3.14
N ARG A 54 -9.78 8.34 -2.20
CA ARG A 54 -10.40 9.39 -1.39
C ARG A 54 -9.41 9.97 -0.39
N LYS A 55 -8.59 9.10 0.21
CA LYS A 55 -7.59 9.51 1.22
C LYS A 55 -6.21 9.77 0.63
N GLY A 56 -5.94 9.35 -0.60
CA GLY A 56 -4.63 9.45 -1.23
C GLY A 56 -3.56 8.61 -0.54
N LYS A 57 -3.94 7.48 0.07
CA LYS A 57 -3.05 6.68 0.92
C LYS A 57 -2.99 5.23 0.47
N TYR A 58 -1.79 4.66 0.58
CA TYR A 58 -1.56 3.23 0.42
C TYR A 58 -1.71 2.52 1.77
N HIS A 59 -2.30 1.34 1.77
CA HIS A 59 -2.24 0.38 2.86
C HIS A 59 -1.94 -1.02 2.31
N ARG A 60 -1.50 -1.94 3.18
CA ARG A 60 -1.31 -3.34 2.77
C ARG A 60 -2.68 -3.96 2.54
N ALA A 61 -2.84 -4.69 1.45
CA ALA A 61 -4.07 -5.42 1.20
C ALA A 61 -4.27 -6.48 2.29
N THR A 62 -5.47 -6.55 2.83
CA THR A 62 -5.93 -7.68 3.65
C THR A 62 -6.12 -8.92 2.77
N PHE A 63 -6.30 -10.10 3.38
CA PHE A 63 -6.49 -11.36 2.64
C PHE A 63 -7.75 -11.32 1.74
N THR A 64 -8.84 -10.75 2.25
CA THR A 64 -10.06 -10.51 1.49
C THR A 64 -9.80 -9.59 0.30
N GLU A 65 -9.11 -8.47 0.52
CA GLU A 65 -8.73 -7.55 -0.54
C GLU A 65 -7.68 -8.11 -1.50
N ALA A 66 -6.85 -9.09 -1.12
CA ALA A 66 -5.96 -9.72 -2.08
C ALA A 66 -6.73 -10.58 -3.10
N THR A 67 -7.91 -11.07 -2.72
CA THR A 67 -8.64 -12.14 -3.42
C THR A 67 -9.83 -11.62 -4.23
N VAL A 68 -10.47 -10.52 -3.82
CA VAL A 68 -11.55 -9.89 -4.59
C VAL A 68 -10.95 -9.18 -5.82
N GLY A 69 -11.13 -9.78 -6.99
CA GLY A 69 -10.72 -9.30 -8.30
C GLY A 69 -11.90 -8.73 -9.05
#